data_AF-J3I3G1-F1
#
_entry.id   AF-J3I3G1-F1
#
_cell.length_a   1.000
_cell.length_b   1.000
_cell.length_c   1.000
_cell.angle_alpha   90.00
_cell.angle_beta   90.00
_cell.angle_gamma   90.00
#
_symmetry.space_group_name_H-M   'P 1'
#
loop_
_entity.id
_entity.type
_entity.pdbx_description
1 polymer ?
#
loop_
_entity_poly.entity_id
_entity_poly.type
_entity_poly.pdbx_seq_one_letter_code
_entity_poly.pdbx_strand_id
1 'polypeptide(L)' 'MSSDADNIVGLYRRHATAWLHQRGRTLMERKWLDRFVAQLPAKPKVLDIGWGPGEP' A
#
# COMPACT_ATOMS: atom_id res chain seq x y z
N MET A 1 -30.91 -7.26 0.15
CA MET A 1 -29.86 -7.40 -0.87
C MET A 1 -28.54 -7.07 -0.20
N SER A 2 -27.53 -7.93 -0.34
CA SER A 2 -26.18 -7.63 0.15
C SER A 2 -25.56 -6.56 -0.73
N SER A 3 -24.95 -5.55 -0.12
CA SER A 3 -24.26 -4.49 -0.84
C SER A 3 -22.91 -4.99 -1.35
N ASP A 4 -22.37 -4.38 -2.40
CA ASP A 4 -21.03 -4.73 -2.89
C ASP A 4 -19.96 -4.62 -1.78
N ALA A 5 -20.17 -3.74 -0.79
CA ALA A 5 -19.29 -3.58 0.36
C ALA A 5 -19.15 -4.86 1.20
N ASP A 6 -20.21 -5.67 1.31
CA ASP A 6 -20.19 -6.90 2.12
C ASP A 6 -19.24 -7.96 1.53
N ASN A 7 -18.95 -7.87 0.22
CA ASN A 7 -18.10 -8.82 -0.48
C ASN A 7 -16.60 -8.48 -0.44
N ILE A 8 -16.25 -7.25 -0.01
CA ILE A 8 -14.87 -6.74 -0.08
C ILE A 8 -13.90 -7.58 0.75
N VAL A 9 -14.25 -7.94 1.98
CA VAL A 9 -13.36 -8.74 2.84
C VAL A 9 -13.06 -10.11 2.21
N GLY A 10 -14.09 -10.75 1.65
CA GLY A 10 -13.94 -12.03 0.94
C GLY A 10 -13.05 -11.90 -0.30
N LEU A 11 -13.19 -10.82 -1.05
CA LEU A 11 -12.37 -10.53 -2.23
C LEU A 11 -10.89 -10.41 -1.86
N TYR A 12 -10.55 -9.58 -0.87
CA TYR A 12 -9.16 -9.41 -0.43
C TYR A 12 -8.55 -10.74 0.04
N ARG A 13 -9.27 -11.52 0.84
CA ARG A 13 -8.78 -12.81 1.33
C ARG A 13 -8.47 -13.80 0.21
N ARG A 14 -9.35 -13.88 -0.80
CA ARG A 14 -9.16 -14.82 -1.93
C ARG A 14 -7.97 -14.47 -2.81
N HIS A 15 -7.68 -13.17 -2.97
CA HIS A 15 -6.70 -12.72 -3.97
C HIS A 15 -5.39 -12.18 -3.38
N ALA A 16 -5.26 -12.07 -2.04
CA ALA A 16 -4.06 -11.52 -1.39
C ALA A 16 -2.75 -12.16 -1.89
N THR A 17 -2.67 -13.50 -1.92
CA THR A 17 -1.47 -14.22 -2.37
C THR A 17 -1.19 -14.05 -3.86
N ALA A 18 -2.22 -14.07 -4.71
CA ALA A 18 -2.05 -13.86 -6.15
C ALA A 18 -1.55 -12.43 -6.43
N TRP A 19 -2.15 -11.44 -5.75
CA TRP A 19 -1.73 -10.05 -5.84
C TRP A 19 -0.29 -9.87 -5.35
N LEU A 20 0.09 -10.51 -4.25
CA LEU A 20 1.46 -10.47 -3.73
C LEU A 20 2.50 -10.87 -4.78
N HIS A 21 2.24 -11.94 -5.54
CA HIS A 21 3.16 -12.44 -6.57
C HIS A 21 3.14 -11.60 -7.86
N GLN A 22 2.00 -10.98 -8.20
CA GLN A 22 1.82 -10.27 -9.46
C GLN A 22 2.03 -8.75 -9.36
N ARG A 23 2.07 -8.19 -8.15
CA ARG A 23 2.21 -6.74 -7.95
C ARG A 23 3.50 -6.23 -8.60
N GLY A 24 3.41 -5.03 -9.17
CA GLY A 24 4.59 -4.29 -9.58
C GLY A 24 5.48 -3.97 -8.37
N ARG A 25 6.80 -4.06 -8.55
CA ARG A 25 7.81 -3.67 -7.54
C ARG A 25 8.52 -2.36 -7.90
N THR A 26 7.90 -1.56 -8.77
CA THR A 26 8.46 -0.31 -9.24
C THR A 26 8.01 0.83 -8.32
N LEU A 27 8.97 1.61 -7.81
CA LEU A 27 8.67 2.78 -6.96
C LEU A 27 8.29 3.99 -7.82
N MET A 28 7.09 3.95 -8.41
CA MET A 28 6.61 4.98 -9.34
C MET A 28 6.40 6.32 -8.64
N GLU A 29 6.03 6.29 -7.37
CA GLU A 29 5.79 7.44 -6.50
C GLU A 29 7.08 8.10 -5.97
N ARG A 30 8.27 7.59 -6.33
CA ARG A 30 9.58 8.09 -5.83
C ARG A 30 9.66 9.62 -5.82
N LYS A 31 9.31 10.27 -6.93
CA LYS A 31 9.40 11.74 -7.05
C LYS A 31 8.52 12.47 -6.03
N TRP A 32 7.37 11.91 -5.67
CA TRP A 32 6.48 12.47 -4.67
C TRP A 32 7.00 12.19 -3.25
N LEU A 33 7.50 10.98 -3.00
CA LEU A 33 8.13 10.61 -1.73
C LEU A 33 9.36 11.48 -1.43
N ASP A 34 10.23 11.71 -2.42
CA ASP A 34 11.42 12.55 -2.25
C ASP A 34 11.05 13.98 -1.84
N ARG A 35 10.00 14.54 -2.46
CA ARG A 35 9.47 15.87 -2.11
C ARG A 35 8.88 15.90 -0.71
N PHE A 36 8.16 14.85 -0.33
CA PHE A 36 7.58 14.73 1.01
C PHE A 36 8.68 14.62 2.07
N VAL A 37 9.65 13.72 1.88
CA VAL A 37 10.78 13.49 2.79
C VAL A 37 11.62 14.75 2.96
N ALA A 38 11.83 15.53 1.89
CA ALA A 38 12.55 16.80 1.95
C ALA A 38 11.90 17.85 2.87
N GLN A 39 10.62 17.70 3.22
CA GLN A 39 9.90 18.61 4.12
C GLN A 39 9.81 18.08 5.56
N LEU A 40 10.31 16.88 5.82
CA LEU A 40 10.23 16.26 7.15
C LEU A 40 11.26 16.88 8.12
N PRO A 41 10.92 16.96 9.42
CA PRO A 41 11.89 17.34 10.45
C PRO A 41 12.99 16.27 10.57
N ALA A 42 14.13 16.62 11.17
CA ALA A 42 15.28 15.72 11.31
C ALA A 42 14.98 14.38 12.02
N LYS A 43 13.92 14.31 12.83
CA LYS A 43 13.43 13.09 13.47
C LYS A 43 11.94 12.92 13.20
N PRO A 44 11.55 12.46 12.00
CA PRO A 44 10.16 12.33 11.65
C PRO A 44 9.56 11.05 12.23
N LYS A 45 8.27 11.09 12.53
CA LYS A 45 7.45 9.90 12.80
C LYS A 45 6.48 9.75 11.63
N VAL A 46 6.64 8.69 10.84
CA VAL A 46 5.85 8.45 9.63
C VAL A 46 5.15 7.09 9.77
N LEU A 47 3.86 7.06 9.42
CA LEU A 47 3.08 5.83 9.27
C LEU A 47 2.88 5.56 7.78
N ASP A 48 3.37 4.42 7.32
CA ASP A 48 3.11 3.95 5.96
C ASP A 48 1.82 3.10 5.96
N ILE A 49 0.84 3.51 5.18
CA ILE A 49 -0.48 2.86 5.09
C ILE A 49 -0.57 2.17 3.73
N GLY A 50 -1.01 0.91 3.74
CA GLY A 50 -1.16 0.16 2.50
C GLY A 50 0.15 -0.48 2.01
N TRP A 51 1.15 -0.57 2.89
CA TRP A 51 2.45 -1.21 2.64
C TRP A 51 2.36 -2.73 2.30
N GLY A 52 1.16 -3.30 2.33
CA GLY A 52 0.91 -4.69 1.98
C GLY A 52 1.70 -5.65 2.87
N PRO A 53 2.57 -6.51 2.30
CA PRO A 53 3.34 -7.52 3.05
C PRO A 53 4.55 -6.97 3.83
N GLY A 54 4.90 -5.68 3.69
CA GLY A 54 6.06 -5.15 4.40
C GLY A 54 7.41 -5.29 3.68
N GLU A 55 7.41 -5.40 2.34
CA GLU A 55 8.65 -5.50 1.55
C GLU A 55 8.84 -4.27 0.64
N PRO A 56 10.09 -3.77 0.47
CA PRO A 56 10.41 -2.78 -0.57
C PRO A 56 10.31 -3.34 -2.00
#